data_AF-A0A967XKV0-F1
#
_entry.id   AF-A0A967XKV0-F1
#
_cell.length_a   1.000
_cell.length_b   1.000
_cell.length_c   1.000
_cell.angle_alpha   90.00
_cell.angle_beta   90.00
_cell.angle_gamma   90.00
#
_symmetry.space_group_name_H-M   'P 1'
#
loop_
_entity.id
_entity.type
_entity.pdbx_description
1 polymer ?
#
loop_
_entity_poly.entity_id
_entity_poly.type
_entity_poly.pdbx_seq_one_letter_code
_entity_poly.pdbx_strand_id
1 'polypeptide(L)' 'MLPVYNERENLAPLIDEIVTALGAVPHEILAVDDGSTDGSREELLRLRDGHPTLRILRLDANTGQSA' A
#
# COMPACT_ATOMS: atom_id res chain seq x y z
N MET A 1 6.90 -5.32 2.48
CA MET A 1 6.10 -5.27 1.25
C MET A 1 4.67 -5.64 1.62
N LEU A 2 3.68 -4.89 1.16
CA LEU A 2 2.26 -5.03 1.47
C LEU A 2 1.49 -5.27 0.16
N PRO A 3 0.98 -6.49 -0.11
CA PRO A 3 0.09 -6.72 -1.24
C PRO A 3 -1.27 -6.04 -0.99
N VAL A 4 -1.84 -5.44 -2.02
CA VAL A 4 -3.12 -4.73 -1.96
C VAL A 4 -4.01 -5.22 -3.10
N TYR A 5 -5.19 -5.72 -2.76
CA TYR A 5 -6.22 -6.09 -3.71
C TYR A 5 -7.60 -5.83 -3.11
N ASN A 6 -8.28 -4.80 -3.60
CA ASN A 6 -9.62 -4.40 -3.17
C ASN A 6 -9.77 -4.16 -1.65
N GLU A 7 -8.85 -3.39 -1.07
CA GLU A 7 -8.77 -3.10 0.37
C GLU A 7 -8.95 -1.61 0.67
N ARG A 8 -9.61 -0.85 -0.20
CA ARG A 8 -9.63 0.62 -0.18
C ARG A 8 -9.92 1.21 1.21
N GLU A 9 -10.95 0.71 1.89
CA GLU A 9 -11.40 1.25 3.18
C GLU A 9 -10.42 0.92 4.32
N ASN A 10 -9.60 -0.11 4.17
CA ASN A 10 -8.67 -0.59 5.18
C ASN A 10 -7.27 0.01 5.03
N LEU A 11 -6.95 0.62 3.89
CA LEU A 11 -5.61 1.16 3.61
C LEU A 11 -5.18 2.25 4.60
N ALA A 12 -6.04 3.24 4.86
CA ALA A 12 -5.69 4.34 5.74
C ALA A 12 -5.34 3.87 7.17
N PRO A 13 -6.22 3.15 7.90
CA PRO A 13 -5.90 2.72 9.27
C PRO A 13 -4.70 1.77 9.31
N LEU A 14 -4.52 0.91 8.30
CA LEU A 14 -3.38 -0.01 8.24
C LEU A 14 -2.05 0.72 8.06
N ILE A 15 -1.99 1.69 7.14
CA ILE A 15 -0.77 2.46 6.90
C ILE A 15 -0.40 3.29 8.14
N ASP A 16 -1.38 3.91 8.79
CA ASP A 16 -1.18 4.66 10.04
C ASP A 16 -0.59 3.77 11.15
N GLU A 17 -1.12 2.54 11.29
CA GLU A 17 -0.64 1.59 12.29
C GLU A 17 0.81 1.17 12.01
N ILE A 18 1.14 0.85 10.76
CA ILE A 18 2.50 0.44 10.36
C ILE A 18 3.49 1.59 10.61
N VAL A 19 3.16 2.81 10.18
CA VAL A 19 4.02 3.99 10.37
C VAL A 19 4.24 4.26 11.86
N THR A 20 3.20 4.14 12.68
CA THR A 20 3.29 4.31 14.13
C THR A 20 4.18 3.25 14.75
N ALA A 21 3.98 1.97 14.40
CA ALA A 21 4.73 0.85 14.94
C ALA A 21 6.23 0.91 14.57
N LEU A 22 6.55 1.39 13.36
CA LEU A 22 7.91 1.45 12.85
C LEU A 22 8.57 2.82 13.00
N GLY A 23 7.92 3.81 13.61
CA GLY A 23 8.41 5.20 13.66
C GLY A 23 9.79 5.39 14.32
N ALA A 24 10.23 4.45 15.15
CA ALA A 24 11.54 4.49 15.79
C ALA A 24 12.68 3.94 14.91
N VAL A 25 12.37 3.33 13.76
CA VAL A 25 13.35 2.73 12.86
C VAL A 25 13.17 3.26 11.43
N PRO A 26 14.27 3.53 10.70
CA PRO A 26 14.18 3.83 9.28
C PRO A 26 13.49 2.68 8.54
N HIS A 27 12.42 2.98 7.81
CA HIS A 27 11.64 1.97 7.09
C HIS A 27 11.04 2.53 5.81
N GLU A 28 10.64 1.62 4.93
CA GLU A 28 9.88 1.90 3.72
C GLU A 28 8.72 0.90 3.63
N ILE A 29 7.52 1.39 3.34
CA ILE A 29 6.32 0.58 3.10
C ILE A 29 6.14 0.48 1.59
N LEU A 30 6.48 -0.67 1.01
CA LEU A 30 6.20 -0.95 -0.40
C LEU A 30 4.83 -1.60 -0.56
N ALA A 31 3.81 -0.82 -0.91
CA ALA A 31 2.49 -1.30 -1.30
C ALA A 31 2.50 -1.77 -2.76
N VAL A 32 2.03 -2.99 -3.01
CA VAL A 32 1.97 -3.60 -4.34
C VAL A 32 0.49 -3.81 -4.69
N ASP A 33 -0.04 -2.97 -5.57
CA ASP A 33 -1.40 -3.11 -6.09
C ASP A 33 -1.46 -4.20 -7.15
N ASP A 34 -2.22 -5.26 -6.87
CA ASP A 34 -2.41 -6.44 -7.72
C ASP A 34 -3.70 -6.33 -8.57
N GLY A 35 -3.90 -5.15 -9.16
CA GLY A 35 -5.02 -4.88 -10.06
C GLY A 35 -6.36 -4.66 -9.35
N SER A 36 -6.36 -3.88 -8.26
CA SER A 36 -7.60 -3.50 -7.58
C SER A 36 -8.56 -2.74 -8.50
N THR A 37 -9.86 -2.93 -8.28
CA THR A 37 -10.95 -2.30 -9.06
C THR A 37 -11.92 -1.48 -8.21
N ASP A 38 -11.69 -1.43 -6.89
CA ASP A 38 -12.54 -0.73 -5.90
C ASP A 38 -12.10 0.71 -5.57
N GLY A 39 -10.99 1.17 -6.16
CA GLY A 39 -10.37 2.46 -5.86
C GLY A 39 -9.19 2.40 -4.88
N SER A 40 -8.70 1.21 -4.52
CA SER A 40 -7.53 1.04 -3.63
C SER A 40 -6.29 1.77 -4.12
N ARG A 41 -6.08 1.83 -5.44
CA ARG A 41 -4.93 2.52 -6.03
C ARG A 41 -5.00 4.03 -5.80
N GLU A 42 -6.15 4.63 -6.04
CA GLU A 42 -6.41 6.04 -5.84
C GLU A 42 -6.21 6.41 -4.37
N GLU A 43 -6.64 5.53 -3.46
CA GLU A 43 -6.45 5.71 -2.03
C GLU A 43 -4.97 5.61 -1.62
N LEU A 44 -4.23 4.62 -2.13
CA LEU A 44 -2.77 4.54 -1.93
C LEU A 44 -2.06 5.82 -2.40
N LEU A 45 -2.42 6.34 -3.58
CA LEU A 45 -1.84 7.58 -4.12
C LEU A 45 -2.16 8.78 -3.23
N ARG A 46 -3.38 8.86 -2.68
CA ARG A 46 -3.79 9.91 -1.73
C ARG A 46 -2.99 9.83 -0.42
N LEU A 47 -2.81 8.62 0.12
CA LEU A 47 -2.08 8.40 1.38
C LEU A 47 -0.59 8.72 1.24
N ARG A 48 0.01 8.46 0.07
CA ARG A 48 1.44 8.73 -0.17
C ARG A 48 1.86 10.17 0.18
N ASP A 49 0.98 11.15 -0.02
CA ASP A 49 1.27 12.55 0.27
C ASP A 49 1.45 12.83 1.78
N GLY A 50 0.80 12.02 2.65
CA GLY A 50 0.92 12.08 4.11
C GLY A 50 1.94 11.12 4.70
N HIS A 51 2.40 10.13 3.93
CA HIS A 51 3.30 9.07 4.38
C HIS A 51 4.57 9.01 3.51
N PRO A 52 5.63 9.78 3.83
CA PRO A 52 6.85 9.82 3.01
C PRO A 52 7.58 8.48 2.85
N THR A 53 7.34 7.53 3.76
CA THR A 53 7.89 6.18 3.71
C THR A 53 7.05 5.22 2.86
N LEU A 54 5.88 5.63 2.36
CA LEU A 54 5.01 4.83 1.50
C LEU A 54 5.45 4.92 0.04
N ARG A 55 5.73 3.76 -0.56
CA ARG A 55 5.97 3.58 -1.98
C ARG A 55 4.92 2.64 -2.57
N ILE A 56 4.57 2.88 -3.83
CA ILE A 56 3.50 2.16 -4.52
C ILE A 56 4.08 1.56 -5.79
N LEU A 57 3.92 0.24 -5.93
CA LEU A 57 4.18 -0.52 -7.15
C LEU A 57 2.84 -1.02 -7.69
N ARG A 58 2.65 -0.97 -9.01
CA ARG A 58 1.49 -1.57 -9.68
C ARG A 58 1.97 -2.71 -10.56
N LEU A 59 1.27 -3.84 -10.51
CA LEU A 59 1.42 -4.89 -11.50
C LEU A 59 0.43 -4.62 -12.65
N ASP A 60 0.94 -4.40 -13.87
CA ASP A 60 0.13 -4.06 -15.05
C ASP A 60 -0.77 -5.21 -15.54
N ALA A 61 -0.56 -6.42 -15.02
CA ALA A 61 -1.44 -7.58 -15.19
C ALA A 61 -1.45 -8.39 -13.89
N ASN A 62 -2.60 -9.01 -13.57
CA ASN A 62 -2.77 -9.99 -12.50
C ASN A 62 -1.96 -11.27 -12.88
N THR A 63 -0.64 -11.15 -12.84
CA THR A 63 0.28 -12.28 -12.94
C THR A 63 0.33 -12.87 -11.54
N GLY A 64 -0.72 -13.61 -11.19
CA GLY A 64 -0.89 -14.22 -9.86
C GLY A 64 0.46 -14.63 -9.31
N GLN A 65 0.85 -14.01 -8.18
CA GLN A 65 2.17 -14.23 -7.63
C GLN A 65 2.38 -15.73 -7.42
N SER A 66 3.35 -16.27 -8.15
CA SER A 66 3.99 -17.53 -7.78
C SER A 66 4.81 -17.26 -6.51
N ALA A 67 4.33 -17.75 -5.38
CA ALA A 67 5.13 -18.11 -4.21
C ALA A 67 4.39 -19.21 -3.43
#